data_AF-A0A7J5ES51-F1
#
_entry.id   AF-A0A7J5ES51-F1
#
_cell.length_a   1.000
_cell.length_b   1.000
_cell.length_c   1.000
_cell.angle_alpha   90.00
_cell.angle_beta   90.00
_cell.angle_gamma   90.00
#
_symmetry.space_group_name_H-M   'P 1'
#
loop_
_entity.id
_entity.type
_entity.pdbx_description
1 polymer ?
#
loop_
_entity_poly.entity_id
_entity_poly.type
_entity_poly.pdbx_seq_one_letter_code
_entity_poly.pdbx_strand_id
1 'polypeptide(L)'
;MTLVTAAGGMSLAPGGFELWRALVVLAGTAFIVGAANTLNMYLEREVDCLMVRTKDRPLPAGRLEPRVALGFGVAQAFVAVPLLTFGLGAAGPITGLCAVIAFVAYVMVYTPMKQRSHVATWIGAIPGAMPALMGWTAVTGRIDPGGLAVFSVLFVWQIPHFHAITLYRLRDYQRAGLATLPGARGDAATRVEIVMYAFVQLACSLLLYALGVCGELYLVIASVSGLAYAGYAASGLFRGDAKWARRLFLASILYLPLVFGAMVLDGRL
;
A
#
# COMPACT_ATOMS: atom_id res chain seq x y z
N MET A 1 8.42 -5.07 -1.91
CA MET A 1 6.97 -5.32 -1.72
C MET A 1 6.15 -4.75 -2.87
N THR A 2 6.23 -3.45 -3.20
CA THR A 2 5.47 -2.83 -4.32
C THR A 2 5.64 -3.52 -5.67
N LEU A 3 6.85 -3.95 -6.02
CA LEU A 3 7.09 -4.71 -7.25
C LEU A 3 6.46 -6.11 -7.22
N VAL A 4 6.47 -6.76 -6.05
CA VAL A 4 5.84 -8.07 -5.86
C VAL A 4 4.33 -7.96 -5.98
N THR A 5 3.73 -6.89 -5.44
CA THR A 5 2.29 -6.65 -5.56
C THR A 5 1.90 -6.28 -6.98
N ALA A 6 2.73 -5.55 -7.73
CA ALA A 6 2.52 -5.31 -9.16
C ALA A 6 2.58 -6.61 -9.97
N ALA A 7 3.60 -7.44 -9.75
CA ALA A 7 3.71 -8.75 -10.40
C ALA A 7 2.52 -9.67 -10.05
N GLY A 8 2.11 -9.70 -8.78
CA GLY A 8 0.96 -10.49 -8.33
C GLY A 8 -0.37 -10.01 -8.92
N GLY A 9 -0.59 -8.69 -8.99
CA GLY A 9 -1.77 -8.14 -9.66
C GLY A 9 -1.81 -8.46 -11.16
N MET A 10 -0.64 -8.49 -11.80
CA MET A 10 -0.48 -8.88 -13.20
C MET A 10 -0.75 -10.36 -13.42
N SER A 11 -0.26 -11.24 -12.54
CA SER A 11 -0.45 -12.70 -12.67
C SER A 11 -1.88 -13.16 -12.44
N LEU A 12 -2.71 -12.33 -11.80
CA LEU A 12 -4.13 -12.62 -11.55
C LEU A 12 -5.04 -12.11 -12.67
N ALA A 13 -4.50 -11.35 -13.62
CA ALA A 13 -5.30 -10.64 -14.60
C ALA A 13 -5.57 -11.52 -15.83
N PRO A 14 -6.81 -11.49 -16.37
CA PRO A 14 -7.15 -12.29 -17.55
C PRO A 14 -6.44 -11.75 -18.78
N GLY A 15 -5.59 -12.56 -19.40
CA GLY A 15 -4.87 -12.18 -20.62
C GLY A 15 -3.48 -12.79 -20.82
N GLY A 16 -3.06 -13.68 -19.93
CA GLY A 16 -1.81 -14.42 -20.06
C GLY A 16 -0.57 -13.59 -19.66
N PHE A 17 0.49 -14.31 -19.29
CA PHE A 17 1.74 -13.70 -18.85
C PHE A 17 2.71 -13.49 -20.02
N GLU A 18 3.08 -12.23 -20.28
CA GLU A 18 4.12 -11.88 -21.24
C GLU A 18 5.32 -11.24 -20.52
N LEU A 19 6.50 -11.86 -20.65
CA LEU A 19 7.71 -11.41 -19.95
C LEU A 19 8.06 -9.94 -20.26
N TRP A 20 7.93 -9.51 -21.51
CA TRP A 20 8.26 -8.14 -21.90
C TRP A 20 7.32 -7.12 -21.21
N ARG A 21 6.01 -7.43 -21.10
CA ARG A 21 5.06 -6.59 -20.36
C ARG A 21 5.41 -6.54 -18.89
N ALA A 22 5.75 -7.69 -18.29
CA ALA A 22 6.16 -7.75 -16.90
C ALA A 22 7.40 -6.88 -16.64
N LEU A 23 8.39 -6.92 -17.52
CA LEU A 23 9.58 -6.05 -17.42
C LEU A 23 9.22 -4.56 -17.51
N VAL A 24 8.33 -4.17 -18.43
CA VAL A 24 7.86 -2.77 -18.55
C VAL A 24 7.10 -2.33 -17.30
N VAL A 25 6.17 -3.15 -16.79
CA VAL A 25 5.40 -2.85 -15.57
C VAL A 25 6.32 -2.74 -14.36
N LEU A 26 7.26 -3.67 -14.17
CA LEU A 26 8.18 -3.66 -13.05
C LEU A 26 9.12 -2.46 -13.11
N ALA A 27 9.69 -2.15 -14.27
CA ALA A 27 10.55 -0.99 -14.47
C ALA A 27 9.78 0.32 -14.24
N GLY A 28 8.61 0.49 -14.88
CA GLY A 28 7.77 1.67 -14.70
C GLY A 28 7.30 1.85 -13.27
N THR A 29 6.90 0.77 -12.59
CA THR A 29 6.53 0.78 -11.17
C THR A 29 7.73 1.16 -10.29
N ALA A 30 8.92 0.64 -10.56
CA ALA A 30 10.14 1.00 -9.84
C ALA A 30 10.46 2.49 -9.99
N PHE A 31 10.35 3.04 -11.21
CA PHE A 31 10.59 4.47 -11.44
C PHE A 31 9.53 5.35 -10.78
N ILE A 32 8.23 5.05 -10.89
CA ILE A 32 7.20 5.92 -10.29
C ILE A 32 7.21 5.87 -8.76
N VAL A 33 7.44 4.68 -8.16
CA VAL A 33 7.59 4.53 -6.72
C VAL A 33 8.89 5.16 -6.25
N GLY A 34 9.97 5.04 -7.03
CA GLY A 34 11.24 5.73 -6.78
C GLY A 34 11.05 7.25 -6.77
N ALA A 35 10.39 7.79 -7.79
CA ALA A 35 10.06 9.21 -7.89
C ALA A 35 9.27 9.69 -6.65
N ALA A 36 8.21 8.96 -6.28
CA ALA A 36 7.37 9.30 -5.14
C ALA A 36 8.14 9.31 -3.82
N ASN A 37 9.02 8.32 -3.59
CA ASN A 37 9.86 8.27 -2.39
C ASN A 37 10.91 9.39 -2.37
N THR A 38 11.57 9.66 -3.51
CA THR A 38 12.54 10.75 -3.63
C THR A 38 11.90 12.10 -3.32
N LEU A 39 10.74 12.38 -3.89
CA LEU A 39 10.05 13.65 -3.65
C LEU A 39 9.41 13.73 -2.27
N ASN A 40 8.96 12.62 -1.69
CA ASN A 40 8.57 12.58 -0.29
C ASN A 40 9.73 12.97 0.64
N MET A 41 10.93 12.41 0.44
CA MET A 41 12.13 12.81 1.20
C MET A 41 12.52 14.27 0.95
N TYR A 42 12.34 14.77 -0.27
CA TYR A 42 12.58 16.18 -0.59
C TYR A 42 11.64 17.11 0.19
N LEU A 43 10.35 16.78 0.25
CA LEU A 43 9.33 17.55 0.97
C LEU A 43 9.51 17.46 2.49
N GLU A 44 9.89 16.29 3.01
CA GLU A 44 10.04 16.04 4.46
C GLU A 44 11.44 16.34 4.99
N ARG A 45 12.37 16.86 4.17
CA ARG A 45 13.79 17.02 4.53
C ARG A 45 14.04 17.76 5.86
N GLU A 46 13.22 18.76 6.19
CA GLU A 46 13.34 19.53 7.44
C GLU A 46 12.75 18.77 8.63
N VAL A 47 11.62 18.08 8.42
CA VAL A 47 10.95 17.24 9.43
C VAL A 47 11.81 16.03 9.77
N ASP A 48 12.44 15.44 8.76
CA ASP A 48 13.28 14.27 8.91
C ASP A 48 14.50 14.54 9.80
N CYS A 49 14.99 15.79 9.88
CA CYS A 49 16.05 16.21 10.80
C CYS A 49 15.66 16.02 12.28
N LEU A 50 14.36 16.02 12.60
CA LEU A 50 13.84 15.97 13.95
C LEU A 50 13.63 14.54 14.47
N MET A 51 13.67 13.51 13.60
CA MET A 51 13.41 12.12 14.02
C MET A 51 14.69 11.29 14.04
N VAL A 52 14.91 10.57 15.15
CA VAL A 52 16.08 9.66 15.34
C VAL A 52 16.24 8.67 14.19
N ARG A 53 15.14 8.20 13.60
CA ARG A 53 15.15 7.21 12.52
C ARG A 53 15.52 7.79 11.15
N THR A 54 15.32 9.09 10.92
CA THR A 54 15.40 9.71 9.58
C THR A 54 16.45 10.81 9.48
N LYS A 55 16.99 11.30 10.59
CA LYS A 55 18.04 12.32 10.62
C LYS A 55 19.30 11.96 9.82
N ASP A 56 19.55 10.66 9.64
CA ASP A 56 20.70 10.15 8.89
C ASP A 56 20.40 9.91 7.39
N ARG A 57 19.21 10.29 6.89
CA ARG A 57 18.89 10.24 5.46
C ARG A 57 19.75 11.23 4.64
N PRO A 58 19.92 11.01 3.32
CA PRO A 58 20.83 11.82 2.51
C PRO A 58 20.59 13.34 2.54
N LEU A 59 19.32 13.78 2.53
CA LEU A 59 18.97 15.21 2.53
C LEU A 59 19.14 15.87 3.92
N PRO A 60 18.57 15.34 5.03
CA PRO A 60 18.82 15.85 6.38
C PRO A 60 20.31 15.90 6.77
N ALA A 61 21.08 14.88 6.36
CA ALA A 61 22.51 14.79 6.67
C ALA A 61 23.40 15.67 5.76
N GLY A 62 22.81 16.43 4.82
CA GLY A 62 23.56 17.28 3.90
C GLY A 62 24.44 16.54 2.88
N ARG A 63 24.25 15.23 2.70
CA ARG A 63 25.04 14.40 1.76
C ARG A 63 24.60 14.54 0.31
N LEU A 64 23.45 15.15 0.06
CA LEU A 64 22.89 15.39 -1.27
C LEU A 64 22.22 16.77 -1.30
N GLU A 65 22.45 17.54 -2.36
CA GLU A 65 21.78 18.84 -2.52
C GLU A 65 20.27 18.63 -2.81
N PRO A 66 19.36 19.37 -2.14
CA PRO A 66 17.91 19.22 -2.35
C PRO A 66 17.47 19.39 -3.80
N ARG A 67 18.11 20.29 -4.56
CA ARG A 67 17.81 20.51 -5.98
C ARG A 67 18.12 19.29 -6.85
N VAL A 68 19.18 18.55 -6.52
CA VAL A 68 19.53 17.29 -7.21
C VAL A 68 18.48 16.22 -6.94
N ALA A 69 18.02 16.09 -5.68
CA ALA A 69 16.94 15.16 -5.36
C ALA A 69 15.62 15.51 -6.06
N LEU A 70 15.26 16.80 -6.11
CA LEU A 70 14.08 17.27 -6.83
C LEU A 70 14.18 16.92 -8.32
N GLY A 71 15.30 17.26 -8.98
CA GLY A 71 15.52 16.94 -10.38
C GLY A 71 15.49 15.43 -10.66
N PHE A 72 16.12 14.62 -9.81
CA PHE A 72 16.13 13.17 -9.92
C PHE A 72 14.71 12.58 -9.80
N GLY A 73 13.95 12.96 -8.76
CA GLY A 73 12.59 12.46 -8.57
C GLY A 73 11.64 12.87 -9.69
N VAL A 74 11.75 14.11 -10.18
CA VAL A 74 10.97 14.59 -11.33
C VAL A 74 11.35 13.81 -12.60
N ALA A 75 12.64 13.65 -12.88
CA ALA A 75 13.11 12.87 -14.04
C ALA A 75 12.62 11.41 -14.00
N GLN A 76 12.64 10.77 -12.83
CA GLN A 76 12.09 9.41 -12.67
C GLN A 76 10.59 9.36 -13.01
N ALA A 77 9.79 10.35 -12.59
CA ALA A 77 8.37 10.41 -12.93
C ALA A 77 8.14 10.62 -14.44
N PHE A 78 8.94 11.50 -15.06
CA PHE A 78 8.90 11.75 -16.51
C PHE A 78 9.34 10.55 -17.35
N VAL A 79 10.13 9.63 -16.81
CA VAL A 79 10.43 8.34 -17.45
C VAL A 79 9.31 7.34 -17.20
N ALA A 80 8.83 7.24 -15.95
CA ALA A 80 7.88 6.21 -15.55
C ALA A 80 6.53 6.33 -16.26
N VAL A 81 5.96 7.54 -16.32
CA VAL A 81 4.61 7.75 -16.85
C VAL A 81 4.53 7.41 -18.34
N PRO A 82 5.41 7.93 -19.24
CA PRO A 82 5.39 7.53 -20.65
C PRO A 82 5.67 6.04 -20.84
N LEU A 83 6.58 5.45 -20.05
CA LEU A 83 6.89 4.03 -20.13
C LEU A 83 5.66 3.16 -19.83
N LEU A 84 4.88 3.51 -18.81
CA LEU A 84 3.66 2.79 -18.46
C LEU A 84 2.49 3.10 -19.41
N THR A 85 2.38 4.34 -19.90
CA THR A 85 1.30 4.77 -20.79
C THR A 85 1.45 4.23 -22.21
N PHE A 86 2.66 4.28 -22.77
CA PHE A 86 2.90 3.93 -24.18
C PHE A 86 3.61 2.59 -24.33
N GLY A 87 4.44 2.20 -23.36
CA GLY A 87 5.22 0.96 -23.41
C GLY A 87 4.38 -0.32 -23.30
N LEU A 88 3.09 -0.23 -22.96
CA LEU A 88 2.17 -1.36 -22.83
C LEU A 88 1.13 -1.43 -23.98
N GLY A 89 1.29 -0.62 -25.03
CA GLY A 89 0.34 -0.55 -26.14
C GLY A 89 -1.06 -0.12 -25.68
N ALA A 90 -2.10 -0.80 -26.15
CA ALA A 90 -3.49 -0.44 -25.86
C ALA A 90 -3.87 -0.52 -24.37
N ALA A 91 -3.17 -1.33 -23.56
CA ALA A 91 -3.42 -1.43 -22.12
C ALA A 91 -2.80 -0.28 -21.32
N GLY A 92 -1.79 0.39 -21.89
CA GLY A 92 -0.97 1.37 -21.19
C GLY A 92 -1.69 2.63 -20.69
N PRO A 93 -2.62 3.26 -21.42
CA PRO A 93 -3.25 4.50 -20.98
C PRO A 93 -3.89 4.44 -19.58
N ILE A 94 -4.55 3.33 -19.26
CA ILE A 94 -5.16 3.12 -17.93
C ILE A 94 -4.09 2.87 -16.87
N THR A 95 -3.07 2.05 -17.17
CA THR A 95 -1.96 1.79 -16.23
C THR A 95 -1.17 3.06 -15.92
N GLY A 96 -0.89 3.88 -16.93
CA GLY A 96 -0.25 5.18 -16.78
C GLY A 96 -1.07 6.16 -15.95
N LEU A 97 -2.39 6.20 -16.15
CA LEU A 97 -3.30 7.01 -15.33
C LEU A 97 -3.27 6.56 -13.85
N CYS A 98 -3.32 5.26 -13.58
CA CYS A 98 -3.17 4.72 -12.22
C CYS A 98 -1.84 5.15 -11.58
N ALA A 99 -0.75 5.13 -12.34
CA ALA A 99 0.56 5.57 -11.86
C ALA A 99 0.60 7.07 -11.51
N VAL A 100 -0.01 7.92 -12.33
CA VAL A 100 -0.13 9.37 -12.07
C VAL A 100 -0.97 9.61 -10.82
N ILE A 101 -2.12 8.94 -10.68
CA ILE A 101 -2.99 9.04 -9.49
C ILE A 101 -2.21 8.62 -8.24
N ALA A 102 -1.50 7.50 -8.27
CA ALA A 102 -0.68 7.04 -7.16
C ALA A 102 0.38 8.07 -6.77
N PHE A 103 1.12 8.58 -7.76
CA PHE A 103 2.17 9.55 -7.54
C PHE A 103 1.65 10.86 -6.92
N VAL A 104 0.58 11.44 -7.50
CA VAL A 104 -0.04 12.66 -6.99
C VAL A 104 -0.62 12.45 -5.60
N ALA A 105 -1.35 11.35 -5.39
CA ALA A 105 -1.91 11.01 -4.07
C ALA A 105 -0.82 10.87 -3.01
N TYR A 106 0.34 10.30 -3.33
CA TYR A 106 1.44 10.14 -2.37
C TYR A 106 2.19 11.45 -2.09
N VAL A 107 2.64 12.14 -3.14
CA VAL A 107 3.53 13.29 -3.03
C VAL A 107 2.77 14.56 -2.66
N MET A 108 1.67 14.84 -3.36
CA MET A 108 0.96 16.12 -3.25
C MET A 108 -0.11 16.13 -2.16
N VAL A 109 -0.67 14.96 -1.83
CA VAL A 109 -1.77 14.86 -0.86
C VAL A 109 -1.31 14.20 0.43
N TYR A 110 -0.92 12.93 0.42
CA TYR A 110 -0.56 12.17 1.61
C TYR A 110 0.61 12.80 2.38
N THR A 111 1.72 13.11 1.70
CA THR A 111 2.93 13.62 2.34
C THR A 111 2.68 14.85 3.21
N PRO A 112 2.10 15.96 2.72
CA PRO A 112 1.80 17.12 3.57
C PRO A 112 0.66 16.86 4.56
N MET A 113 -0.27 15.96 4.25
CA MET A 113 -1.43 15.67 5.10
C MET A 113 -1.07 14.91 6.37
N LYS A 114 0.02 14.13 6.38
CA LYS A 114 0.51 13.36 7.55
C LYS A 114 0.66 14.19 8.82
N GLN A 115 1.01 15.47 8.70
CA GLN A 115 1.18 16.38 9.85
C GLN A 115 -0.10 17.15 10.20
N ARG A 116 -1.14 17.07 9.37
CA ARG A 116 -2.34 17.90 9.49
C ARG A 116 -3.58 17.11 9.89
N SER A 117 -3.70 15.86 9.48
CA SER A 117 -4.91 15.07 9.73
C SER A 117 -4.62 13.58 9.82
N HIS A 118 -5.29 12.92 10.77
CA HIS A 118 -5.27 11.46 10.87
C HIS A 118 -5.81 10.76 9.62
N VAL A 119 -6.60 11.46 8.79
CA VAL A 119 -7.16 10.95 7.54
C VAL A 119 -6.07 10.64 6.50
N ALA A 120 -4.83 11.13 6.71
CA ALA A 120 -3.67 10.79 5.89
C ALA A 120 -3.46 9.27 5.74
N THR A 121 -3.82 8.45 6.74
CA THR A 121 -3.68 6.98 6.66
C THR A 121 -4.44 6.38 5.47
N TRP A 122 -5.68 6.84 5.22
CA TRP A 122 -6.50 6.34 4.12
C TRP A 122 -6.01 6.84 2.77
N ILE A 123 -5.64 8.12 2.68
CA ILE A 123 -5.08 8.69 1.46
C ILE A 123 -3.76 8.01 1.10
N GLY A 124 -2.91 7.74 2.09
CA GLY A 124 -1.66 7.00 1.92
C GLY A 124 -1.86 5.55 1.51
N ALA A 125 -3.02 4.97 1.79
CA ALA A 125 -3.31 3.59 1.40
C ALA A 125 -3.59 3.43 -0.10
N ILE A 126 -4.08 4.49 -0.75
CA ILE A 126 -4.31 4.52 -2.21
C ILE A 126 -3.01 4.19 -2.99
N PRO A 127 -1.93 4.99 -2.89
CA PRO A 127 -0.69 4.69 -3.61
C PRO A 127 -0.03 3.38 -3.17
N GLY A 128 -0.28 2.93 -1.94
CA GLY A 128 0.20 1.64 -1.46
C GLY A 128 -0.45 0.44 -2.18
N ALA A 129 -1.70 0.57 -2.61
CA ALA A 129 -2.46 -0.46 -3.30
C ALA A 129 -2.41 -0.36 -4.84
N MET A 130 -2.13 0.83 -5.38
CA MET A 130 -2.05 1.09 -6.82
C MET A 130 -1.13 0.16 -7.61
N PRO A 131 0.05 -0.28 -7.12
CA PRO A 131 0.90 -1.21 -7.86
C PRO A 131 0.18 -2.49 -8.30
N ALA A 132 -0.70 -3.05 -7.46
CA ALA A 132 -1.45 -4.25 -7.84
C ALA A 132 -2.50 -3.98 -8.93
N LEU A 133 -3.20 -2.84 -8.85
CA LEU A 133 -4.12 -2.41 -9.91
C LEU A 133 -3.37 -2.07 -11.22
N MET A 134 -2.18 -1.49 -11.11
CA MET A 134 -1.31 -1.24 -12.27
C MET A 134 -0.89 -2.55 -12.93
N GLY A 135 -0.54 -3.58 -12.15
CA GLY A 135 -0.28 -4.92 -12.66
C GLY A 135 -1.48 -5.49 -13.41
N TRP A 136 -2.67 -5.38 -12.83
CA TRP A 136 -3.91 -5.85 -13.47
C TRP A 136 -4.22 -5.13 -14.79
N THR A 137 -4.24 -3.80 -14.74
CA THR A 137 -4.57 -2.95 -15.89
C THR A 137 -3.54 -3.06 -17.01
N ALA A 138 -2.29 -3.44 -16.71
CA ALA A 138 -1.27 -3.66 -17.73
C ALA A 138 -1.55 -4.86 -18.64
N VAL A 139 -2.37 -5.81 -18.15
CA VAL A 139 -2.85 -6.95 -18.93
C VAL A 139 -4.20 -6.61 -19.57
N THR A 140 -5.16 -6.14 -18.78
CA THR A 140 -6.56 -5.99 -19.21
C THR A 140 -6.86 -4.69 -19.95
N GLY A 141 -6.05 -3.65 -19.75
CA GLY A 141 -6.29 -2.30 -20.27
C GLY A 141 -7.51 -1.59 -19.67
N ARG A 142 -8.07 -2.06 -18.56
CA ARG A 142 -9.28 -1.50 -17.94
C ARG A 142 -9.31 -1.69 -16.43
N ILE A 143 -10.07 -0.84 -15.76
CA ILE A 143 -10.44 -1.01 -14.35
C ILE A 143 -11.76 -1.77 -14.33
N ASP A 144 -11.72 -3.01 -13.85
CA ASP A 144 -12.87 -3.90 -13.74
C ASP A 144 -13.00 -4.42 -12.29
N PRO A 145 -14.08 -5.16 -11.95
CA PRO A 145 -14.28 -5.65 -10.58
C PRO A 145 -13.13 -6.52 -10.05
N GLY A 146 -12.46 -7.30 -10.90
CA GLY A 146 -11.33 -8.15 -10.47
C GLY A 146 -10.13 -7.32 -10.06
N GLY A 147 -9.75 -6.33 -10.88
CA GLY A 147 -8.67 -5.39 -10.55
C GLY A 147 -8.95 -4.57 -9.28
N LEU A 148 -10.20 -4.12 -9.12
CA LEU A 148 -10.64 -3.42 -7.90
C LEU A 148 -10.63 -4.33 -6.66
N ALA A 149 -10.94 -5.62 -6.81
CA ALA A 149 -10.85 -6.57 -5.70
C ALA A 149 -9.40 -6.74 -5.23
N VAL A 150 -8.44 -6.95 -6.14
CA VAL A 150 -7.01 -7.04 -5.78
C VAL A 150 -6.51 -5.74 -5.14
N PHE A 151 -6.89 -4.59 -5.69
CA PHE A 151 -6.62 -3.28 -5.09
C PHE A 151 -7.18 -3.18 -3.66
N SER A 152 -8.43 -3.60 -3.45
CA SER A 152 -9.12 -3.48 -2.16
C SER A 152 -8.42 -4.27 -1.05
N VAL A 153 -7.89 -5.46 -1.36
CA VAL A 153 -7.15 -6.28 -0.39
C VAL A 153 -5.90 -5.54 0.12
N LEU A 154 -5.14 -4.88 -0.76
CA LEU A 154 -3.97 -4.11 -0.33
C LEU A 154 -4.34 -2.82 0.37
N PHE A 155 -5.37 -2.13 -0.12
CA PHE A 155 -5.82 -0.87 0.44
C PHE A 155 -6.31 -1.06 1.87
N VAL A 156 -7.21 -2.02 2.08
CA VAL A 156 -7.86 -2.25 3.36
C VAL A 156 -6.87 -2.82 4.37
N TRP A 157 -5.99 -3.74 3.98
CA TRP A 157 -5.01 -4.37 4.89
C TRP A 157 -4.09 -3.35 5.57
N GLN A 158 -3.77 -2.26 4.88
CA GLN A 158 -2.88 -1.21 5.41
C GLN A 158 -3.50 -0.47 6.58
N ILE A 159 -4.83 -0.33 6.64
CA ILE A 159 -5.51 0.46 7.67
C ILE A 159 -5.34 -0.13 9.08
N PRO A 160 -5.73 -1.40 9.37
CA PRO A 160 -5.51 -1.97 10.69
C PRO A 160 -4.02 -2.16 10.99
N HIS A 161 -3.19 -2.40 9.97
CA HIS A 161 -1.73 -2.45 10.10
C HIS A 161 -1.15 -1.12 10.63
N PHE A 162 -1.49 0.01 10.00
CA PHE A 162 -1.03 1.33 10.39
C PHE A 162 -1.61 1.76 11.75
N HIS A 163 -2.88 1.48 12.01
CA HIS A 163 -3.47 1.77 13.30
C HIS A 163 -2.79 1.00 14.43
N ALA A 164 -2.49 -0.29 14.23
CA ALA A 164 -1.77 -1.10 15.20
C ALA A 164 -0.39 -0.50 15.55
N ILE A 165 0.41 -0.08 14.55
CA ILE A 165 1.70 0.56 14.82
C ILE A 165 1.56 1.91 15.53
N THR A 166 0.55 2.70 15.17
CA THR A 166 0.33 4.00 15.82
C THR A 166 -0.12 3.87 17.27
N LEU A 167 -0.78 2.77 17.66
CA LEU A 167 -1.15 2.50 19.05
C LEU A 167 0.08 2.25 19.93
N TYR A 168 0.93 1.28 19.60
CA TYR A 168 2.06 0.93 20.47
C TYR A 168 3.27 1.87 20.32
N ARG A 169 3.28 2.75 19.30
CA ARG A 169 4.30 3.79 19.12
C ARG A 169 3.76 5.22 19.18
N LEU A 170 2.59 5.44 19.79
CA LEU A 170 1.91 6.74 19.79
C LEU A 170 2.83 7.91 20.16
N ARG A 171 3.65 7.73 21.21
CA ARG A 171 4.60 8.76 21.69
C ARG A 171 5.62 9.16 20.63
N ASP A 172 6.12 8.21 19.84
CA ASP A 172 7.09 8.49 18.78
C ASP A 172 6.46 9.32 17.65
N TYR A 173 5.22 8.99 17.27
CA TYR A 173 4.47 9.73 16.27
C TYR A 173 4.11 11.15 16.74
N GLN A 174 3.71 11.30 18.00
CA GLN A 174 3.42 12.61 18.60
C GLN A 174 4.67 13.50 18.66
N ARG A 175 5.82 12.94 19.06
CA ARG A 175 7.10 13.67 19.05
C ARG A 175 7.51 14.15 17.65
N ALA A 176 7.15 13.40 16.61
CA ALA A 176 7.39 13.75 15.23
C ALA A 176 6.32 14.70 14.62
N GLY A 177 5.34 15.15 15.41
CA GLY A 177 4.26 16.02 14.93
C GLY A 177 3.32 15.35 13.92
N LEU A 178 3.23 14.01 13.93
CA LEU A 178 2.37 13.27 12.99
C LEU A 178 0.96 13.11 13.56
N ALA A 179 -0.03 13.47 12.75
CA ALA A 179 -1.43 13.33 13.08
C ALA A 179 -1.86 11.86 12.90
N THR A 180 -2.07 11.15 14.01
CA THR A 180 -2.50 9.75 14.01
C THR A 180 -3.90 9.60 14.59
N LEU A 181 -4.61 8.54 14.22
CA LEU A 181 -5.94 8.26 14.72
C LEU A 181 -5.98 8.16 16.27
N PRO A 182 -5.08 7.41 16.94
CA PRO A 182 -5.08 7.38 18.40
C PRO A 182 -4.78 8.74 19.03
N GLY A 183 -3.94 9.57 18.40
CA GLY A 183 -3.70 10.94 18.85
C GLY A 183 -4.92 11.86 18.70
N ALA A 184 -5.77 11.64 17.69
CA ALA A 184 -6.92 12.49 17.39
C ALA A 184 -8.24 12.03 18.05
N ARG A 185 -8.45 10.71 18.16
CA ARG A 185 -9.72 10.09 18.62
C ARG A 185 -9.54 9.11 19.77
N GLY A 186 -8.32 8.90 20.25
CA GLY A 186 -8.00 8.00 21.34
C GLY A 186 -7.87 6.53 20.95
N ASP A 187 -7.32 5.74 21.87
CA ASP A 187 -7.00 4.33 21.65
C ASP A 187 -8.27 3.49 21.45
N ALA A 188 -9.35 3.80 22.16
CA ALA A 188 -10.62 3.06 22.04
C ALA A 188 -11.21 3.13 20.63
N ALA A 189 -11.33 4.34 20.06
CA ALA A 189 -11.80 4.53 18.69
C ALA A 189 -10.88 3.83 17.67
N THR A 190 -9.57 3.91 17.88
CA THR A 190 -8.59 3.25 17.02
C THR A 190 -8.74 1.72 17.03
N ARG A 191 -8.99 1.12 18.20
CA ARG A 191 -9.26 -0.32 18.31
C ARG A 191 -10.56 -0.72 17.60
N VAL A 192 -11.60 0.10 17.69
CA VAL A 192 -12.85 -0.15 16.95
C VAL A 192 -12.61 -0.12 15.44
N GLU A 193 -11.89 0.89 14.93
CA GLU A 193 -11.56 0.96 13.50
C GLU A 193 -10.68 -0.21 13.04
N ILE A 194 -9.70 -0.63 13.84
CA ILE A 194 -8.91 -1.84 13.58
C ILE A 194 -9.82 -3.06 13.38
N VAL A 195 -10.79 -3.26 14.28
CA VAL A 195 -11.69 -4.42 14.21
C VAL A 195 -12.59 -4.33 12.98
N MET A 196 -13.21 -3.17 12.74
CA MET A 196 -14.04 -2.96 11.56
C MET A 196 -13.27 -3.24 10.27
N TYR A 197 -12.09 -2.64 10.10
CA TYR A 197 -11.29 -2.85 8.90
C TYR A 197 -10.70 -4.25 8.80
N ALA A 198 -10.50 -4.99 9.90
CA ALA A 198 -10.12 -6.40 9.83
C ALA A 198 -11.25 -7.28 9.28
N PHE A 199 -12.50 -7.00 9.61
CA PHE A 199 -13.66 -7.69 9.00
C PHE A 199 -13.91 -7.25 7.56
N VAL A 200 -13.72 -5.96 7.24
CA VAL A 200 -13.75 -5.49 5.84
C VAL A 200 -12.64 -6.16 5.03
N GLN A 201 -11.45 -6.33 5.60
CA GLN A 201 -10.34 -7.03 4.95
C GLN A 201 -10.72 -8.48 4.60
N LEU A 202 -11.37 -9.19 5.53
CA LEU A 202 -11.89 -10.54 5.29
C LEU A 202 -12.87 -10.52 4.12
N ALA A 203 -13.85 -9.62 4.12
CA ALA A 203 -14.82 -9.49 3.03
C ALA A 203 -14.17 -9.19 1.66
N CYS A 204 -13.22 -8.23 1.63
CA CYS A 204 -12.46 -7.90 0.42
C CYS A 204 -11.63 -9.08 -0.10
N SER A 205 -11.10 -9.91 0.80
CA SER A 205 -10.34 -11.11 0.42
C SER A 205 -11.28 -12.17 -0.17
N LEU A 206 -12.42 -12.44 0.46
CA LEU A 206 -13.41 -13.40 -0.04
C LEU A 206 -14.06 -12.97 -1.38
N LEU A 207 -14.11 -11.66 -1.65
CA LEU A 207 -14.61 -11.12 -2.91
C LEU A 207 -13.83 -11.65 -4.13
N LEU A 208 -12.53 -11.92 -3.99
CA LEU A 208 -11.71 -12.48 -5.08
C LEU A 208 -12.20 -13.86 -5.52
N TYR A 209 -12.64 -14.70 -4.58
CA TYR A 209 -13.27 -15.98 -4.90
C TYR A 209 -14.65 -15.78 -5.53
N ALA A 210 -15.47 -14.89 -4.96
CA ALA A 210 -16.82 -14.62 -5.47
C ALA A 210 -16.82 -14.07 -6.91
N LEU A 211 -15.78 -13.33 -7.30
CA LEU A 211 -15.57 -12.82 -8.66
C LEU A 211 -14.87 -13.82 -9.60
N GLY A 212 -14.51 -15.02 -9.10
CA GLY A 212 -13.81 -16.03 -9.89
C GLY A 212 -12.34 -15.71 -10.18
N VAL A 213 -11.75 -14.72 -9.50
CA VAL A 213 -10.32 -14.35 -9.65
C VAL A 213 -9.41 -15.42 -9.06
N CYS A 214 -9.82 -16.03 -7.95
CA CYS A 214 -9.08 -17.08 -7.26
C CYS A 214 -9.96 -18.30 -6.97
N GLY A 215 -9.33 -19.45 -6.75
CA GLY A 215 -9.99 -20.72 -6.53
C GLY A 215 -10.29 -21.10 -5.08
N GLU A 216 -10.61 -22.39 -4.90
CA GLU A 216 -11.01 -22.97 -3.62
C GLU A 216 -9.87 -23.05 -2.61
N LEU A 217 -8.63 -23.29 -3.06
CA LEU A 217 -7.47 -23.30 -2.16
C LEU A 217 -7.25 -21.89 -1.58
N TYR A 218 -7.36 -20.86 -2.42
CA TYR A 218 -7.35 -19.47 -1.98
C TYR A 218 -8.48 -19.20 -0.99
N LEU A 219 -9.72 -19.63 -1.29
CA LEU A 219 -10.87 -19.43 -0.42
C LEU A 219 -10.62 -19.97 0.99
N VAL A 220 -10.10 -21.20 1.11
CA VAL A 220 -9.81 -21.82 2.41
C VAL A 220 -8.74 -21.03 3.16
N ILE A 221 -7.62 -20.70 2.51
CA ILE A 221 -6.52 -19.97 3.13
C ILE A 221 -6.98 -18.57 3.56
N ALA A 222 -7.66 -17.82 2.68
CA ALA A 222 -8.17 -16.48 2.95
C ALA A 222 -9.20 -16.47 4.09
N SER A 223 -10.10 -17.47 4.12
CA SER A 223 -11.11 -17.61 5.18
C SER A 223 -10.46 -17.89 6.53
N VAL A 224 -9.62 -18.92 6.62
CA VAL A 224 -8.99 -19.33 7.89
C VAL A 224 -8.07 -18.23 8.42
N SER A 225 -7.18 -17.71 7.58
CA SER A 225 -6.25 -16.66 7.99
C SER A 225 -6.95 -15.34 8.29
N GLY A 226 -7.98 -14.98 7.52
CA GLY A 226 -8.75 -13.75 7.71
C GLY A 226 -9.61 -13.79 8.97
N LEU A 227 -10.27 -14.91 9.26
CA LEU A 227 -11.00 -15.11 10.52
C LEU A 227 -10.06 -15.11 11.72
N ALA A 228 -8.88 -15.76 11.62
CA ALA A 228 -7.88 -15.73 12.69
C ALA A 228 -7.38 -14.30 12.94
N TYR A 229 -7.08 -13.54 11.89
CA TYR A 229 -6.65 -12.14 11.99
C TYR A 229 -7.74 -11.24 12.57
N ALA A 230 -8.98 -11.33 12.05
CA ALA A 230 -10.12 -10.56 12.53
C ALA A 230 -10.50 -10.91 13.97
N GLY A 231 -10.46 -12.20 14.35
CA GLY A 231 -10.67 -12.65 15.72
C GLY A 231 -9.60 -12.12 16.68
N TYR A 232 -8.33 -12.15 16.26
CA TYR A 232 -7.25 -11.55 17.06
C TYR A 232 -7.40 -10.03 17.20
N ALA A 233 -7.81 -9.34 16.13
CA ALA A 233 -8.15 -7.92 16.17
C ALA A 233 -9.30 -7.66 17.16
N ALA A 234 -10.38 -8.44 17.10
CA ALA A 234 -11.56 -8.29 17.97
C ALA A 234 -11.22 -8.44 19.46
N SER A 235 -10.24 -9.28 19.81
CA SER A 235 -9.76 -9.40 21.20
C SER A 235 -9.23 -8.08 21.79
N GLY A 236 -8.82 -7.13 20.94
CA GLY A 236 -8.37 -5.80 21.32
C GLY A 236 -9.44 -4.93 21.96
N LEU A 237 -10.73 -5.18 21.68
CA LEU A 237 -11.83 -4.42 22.29
C LEU A 237 -11.87 -4.59 23.82
N PHE A 238 -11.42 -5.73 24.33
CA PHE A 238 -11.39 -6.04 25.76
C PHE A 238 -9.97 -5.99 26.36
N ARG A 239 -8.94 -6.36 25.60
CA ARG A 239 -7.55 -6.53 26.08
C ARG A 239 -6.51 -5.80 25.23
N GLY A 240 -6.88 -4.72 24.55
CA GLY A 240 -6.02 -4.02 23.60
C GLY A 240 -4.97 -3.13 24.26
N ASP A 241 -3.91 -3.75 24.81
CA ASP A 241 -2.71 -3.08 25.29
C ASP A 241 -1.64 -2.92 24.19
N ALA A 242 -0.50 -2.34 24.52
CA ALA A 242 0.61 -2.16 23.58
C ALA A 242 1.17 -3.52 23.06
N LYS A 243 1.09 -4.59 23.86
CA LYS A 243 1.55 -5.93 23.48
C LYS A 243 0.61 -6.56 22.45
N TRP A 244 -0.69 -6.41 22.62
CA TRP A 244 -1.71 -6.77 21.64
C TRP A 244 -1.49 -6.01 20.33
N ALA A 245 -1.33 -4.69 20.38
CA ALA A 245 -1.13 -3.87 19.18
C ALA A 245 0.14 -4.29 18.42
N ARG A 246 1.25 -4.54 19.13
CA ARG A 246 2.49 -5.05 18.52
C ARG A 246 2.31 -6.43 17.88
N ARG A 247 1.61 -7.35 18.56
CA ARG A 247 1.33 -8.69 18.02
C ARG A 247 0.41 -8.64 16.81
N LEU A 248 -0.61 -7.78 16.81
CA LEU A 248 -1.50 -7.59 15.68
C LEU A 248 -0.75 -7.04 14.47
N PHE A 249 0.15 -6.07 14.70
CA PHE A 249 1.06 -5.57 13.66
C PHE A 249 1.91 -6.70 13.07
N LEU A 250 2.54 -7.53 13.90
CA LEU A 250 3.31 -8.69 13.42
C LEU A 250 2.43 -9.71 12.68
N ALA A 251 1.23 -9.98 13.19
CA ALA A 251 0.26 -10.87 12.53
C ALA A 251 -0.14 -10.33 11.14
N SER A 252 -0.33 -9.01 11.00
CA SER A 252 -0.64 -8.41 9.70
C SER A 252 0.50 -8.54 8.68
N ILE A 253 1.77 -8.50 9.15
CA ILE A 253 2.95 -8.72 8.30
C ILE A 253 2.98 -10.16 7.79
N LEU A 254 2.58 -11.15 8.59
CA LEU A 254 2.52 -12.55 8.17
C LEU A 254 1.29 -12.84 7.31
N TYR A 255 0.15 -12.22 7.64
CA TYR A 255 -1.12 -12.40 6.95
C TYR A 255 -1.02 -12.01 5.47
N LEU A 256 -0.39 -10.89 5.15
CA LEU A 256 -0.38 -10.40 3.77
C LEU A 256 0.39 -11.33 2.81
N PRO A 257 1.64 -11.75 3.06
CA PRO A 257 2.34 -12.71 2.21
C PRO A 257 1.61 -14.05 2.09
N LEU A 258 0.94 -14.51 3.15
CA LEU A 258 0.16 -15.75 3.10
C LEU A 258 -1.01 -15.63 2.11
N VAL A 259 -1.80 -14.56 2.23
CA VAL A 259 -2.94 -14.33 1.33
C VAL A 259 -2.47 -14.04 -0.10
N PHE A 260 -1.44 -13.21 -0.30
CA PHE A 260 -0.88 -12.96 -1.63
C PHE A 260 -0.26 -14.20 -2.27
N GLY A 261 0.44 -15.02 -1.49
CA GLY A 261 0.99 -16.29 -1.96
C GLY A 261 -0.13 -17.22 -2.43
N ALA A 262 -1.22 -17.32 -1.67
CA ALA A 262 -2.39 -18.09 -2.06
C ALA A 262 -3.05 -17.55 -3.34
N MET A 263 -3.13 -16.23 -3.51
CA MET A 263 -3.65 -15.63 -4.75
C MET A 263 -2.84 -16.07 -5.96
N VAL A 264 -1.50 -15.96 -5.88
CA VAL A 264 -0.62 -16.31 -7.01
C VAL A 264 -0.65 -17.81 -7.30
N LEU A 265 -0.78 -18.66 -6.29
CA LEU A 265 -0.82 -20.12 -6.46
C LEU A 265 -2.14 -20.66 -7.02
N ASP A 266 -3.26 -20.01 -6.71
CA ASP A 266 -4.61 -20.49 -7.05
C ASP A 266 -5.42 -19.42 -7.83
N GLY A 267 -4.73 -18.60 -8.61
CA GLY A 267 -5.35 -17.67 -9.56
C GLY A 267 -6.00 -18.43 -10.73
N ARG A 268 -7.19 -18.01 -11.16
CA ARG A 268 -8.01 -18.72 -12.16
C ARG A 268 -8.18 -17.99 -13.51
N LEU A 269 -7.73 -16.74 -13.61
CA LEU A 269 -7.95 -15.86 -14.76
C LEU A 269 -6.70 -15.71 -15.63
#